data_AF-A0A380CQ01-F1
#
_entry.id   AF-A0A380CQ01-F1
#
_cell.length_a   1.000
_cell.length_b   1.000
_cell.length_c   1.000
_cell.angle_alpha   90.00
_cell.angle_beta   90.00
_cell.angle_gamma   90.00
#
_symmetry.space_group_name_H-M   'P 1'
#
loop_
_entity.id
_entity.type
_entity.pdbx_description
1 polymer ?
#
loop_
_entity_poly.entity_id
_entity_poly.type
_entity_poly.pdbx_seq_one_letter_code
_entity_poly.pdbx_strand_id
1 'polypeptide(L)'
;MKAISSPGLFTFQRYIGILVTVIGALIFIFDRRPEASTPLMIGLFTLYISKSRVEDERSSSLKTSSLYIAFILAYTLKLISSNLFSHGITGIQVTEVDHFIILTFGIALITYYIRLYFGK
;
A
#
# COMPACT_ATOMS: atom_id res chain seq x y z
N MET A 1 -21.78 -13.43 -23.18
CA MET A 1 -22.26 -13.28 -21.79
C MET A 1 -21.99 -11.86 -21.33
N LYS A 2 -23.02 -11.08 -21.01
CA LYS A 2 -22.87 -9.68 -20.55
C LYS A 2 -22.57 -9.73 -19.06
N ALA A 3 -21.32 -9.43 -18.67
CA ALA A 3 -20.95 -9.39 -17.26
C ALA A 3 -21.81 -8.31 -16.57
N ILE A 4 -22.65 -8.74 -15.63
CA ILE A 4 -23.39 -7.85 -14.74
C ILE A 4 -22.33 -7.32 -13.77
N SER A 5 -21.64 -6.24 -14.16
CA SER A 5 -20.79 -5.51 -13.23
C SER A 5 -21.71 -4.80 -12.25
N SER A 6 -21.84 -5.32 -11.03
CA SER A 6 -22.59 -4.63 -9.98
C SER A 6 -21.73 -3.47 -9.47
N PRO A 7 -22.03 -2.21 -9.84
CA PRO A 7 -21.19 -1.07 -9.47
C PRO A 7 -21.05 -0.90 -7.94
N GLY A 8 -21.99 -1.44 -7.16
CA GLY A 8 -21.95 -1.44 -5.70
C GLY A 8 -20.85 -2.32 -5.10
N LEU A 9 -20.50 -3.45 -5.72
CA LEU A 9 -19.60 -4.43 -5.12
C LEU A 9 -18.14 -3.95 -5.15
N PHE A 10 -17.73 -3.27 -6.22
CA PHE A 10 -16.41 -2.65 -6.32
C PHE A 10 -16.24 -1.46 -5.38
N THR A 11 -17.31 -0.67 -5.23
CA THR A 11 -17.31 0.47 -4.32
C THR A 11 -17.26 0.00 -2.86
N PHE A 12 -17.97 -1.09 -2.54
CA PHE A 12 -17.95 -1.74 -1.23
C PHE A 12 -16.56 -2.27 -0.88
N GLN A 13 -15.87 -2.95 -1.80
CA GLN A 13 -14.50 -3.42 -1.59
C GLN A 13 -13.54 -2.27 -1.25
N ARG A 14 -13.67 -1.13 -1.94
CA ARG A 14 -12.85 0.06 -1.66
C ARG A 14 -13.11 0.59 -0.25
N TYR A 15 -14.37 0.72 0.17
CA TYR A 15 -14.71 1.19 1.51
C TYR A 15 -14.21 0.24 2.61
N ILE A 16 -14.31 -1.07 2.40
CA ILE A 16 -13.70 -2.07 3.29
C ILE A 16 -12.18 -1.84 3.36
N GLY A 17 -11.51 -1.70 2.20
CA GLY A 17 -10.08 -1.44 2.16
C GLY A 17 -9.67 -0.19 2.96
N ILE A 18 -10.42 0.90 2.83
CA ILE A 18 -10.20 2.14 3.62
C ILE A 18 -10.37 1.86 5.11
N LEU A 19 -11.49 1.26 5.51
CA LEU A 19 -11.81 1.00 6.91
C LEU A 19 -10.76 0.10 7.57
N VAL A 20 -10.39 -0.99 6.90
CA VAL A 20 -9.36 -1.92 7.38
C VAL A 20 -7.99 -1.25 7.44
N THR A 21 -7.65 -0.40 6.46
CA THR A 21 -6.39 0.37 6.48
C THR A 21 -6.34 1.32 7.67
N VAL A 22 -7.42 2.05 7.95
CA VAL A 22 -7.49 3.00 9.07
C VAL A 22 -7.40 2.28 10.41
N ILE A 23 -8.18 1.23 10.61
CA ILE A 23 -8.12 0.41 11.83
C ILE A 23 -6.73 -0.23 11.99
N GLY A 24 -6.20 -0.80 10.93
CA GLY A 24 -4.87 -1.42 10.92
C GLY A 24 -3.76 -0.42 11.21
N ALA A 25 -3.85 0.81 10.71
CA ALA A 25 -2.89 1.87 11.02
C ALA A 25 -2.92 2.25 12.50
N LEU A 26 -4.12 2.37 13.09
CA LEU A 26 -4.26 2.61 14.52
C LEU A 26 -3.65 1.47 15.34
N ILE A 27 -3.97 0.21 15.01
CA ILE A 27 -3.41 -0.96 15.70
C ILE A 27 -1.89 -0.97 15.57
N PHE A 28 -1.34 -0.78 14.38
CA PHE A 28 0.10 -0.76 14.13
C PHE A 28 0.84 0.34 14.93
N ILE A 29 0.21 1.49 15.15
CA ILE A 29 0.83 2.59 15.91
C ILE A 29 0.77 2.34 17.42
N PHE A 30 -0.33 1.78 17.93
CA PHE A 30 -0.57 1.62 19.36
C PHE A 30 -0.18 0.26 19.94
N ASP A 31 -0.07 -0.78 19.11
CA ASP A 31 0.27 -2.14 19.50
C ASP A 31 1.66 -2.53 18.98
N ARG A 32 2.51 -3.04 19.87
CA ARG A 32 3.90 -3.42 19.56
C ARG A 32 4.05 -4.92 19.24
N ARG A 33 2.96 -5.67 19.21
CA ARG A 33 3.00 -7.10 18.86
C ARG A 33 3.34 -7.28 17.37
N PRO A 34 4.08 -8.34 16.99
CA PRO A 34 4.41 -8.59 15.58
C PRO A 34 3.17 -8.70 14.67
N GLU A 35 2.07 -9.22 15.21
CA GLU A 35 0.80 -9.42 14.50
C GLU A 35 0.07 -8.10 14.17
N ALA A 36 0.46 -6.99 14.81
CA ALA A 36 -0.19 -5.68 14.66
C ALA A 36 -0.07 -5.11 13.23
N SER A 37 0.93 -5.56 12.47
CA SER A 37 1.16 -5.21 11.06
C SER A 37 0.09 -5.78 10.11
N THR A 38 -0.48 -6.94 10.46
CA THR A 38 -1.27 -7.76 9.54
C THR A 38 -2.55 -7.06 9.07
N PRO A 39 -3.36 -6.45 9.95
CA PRO A 39 -4.56 -5.73 9.51
C PRO A 39 -4.25 -4.58 8.56
N LEU A 40 -3.14 -3.84 8.81
CA LEU A 40 -2.72 -2.75 7.96
C LEU A 40 -2.31 -3.25 6.56
N MET A 41 -1.54 -4.34 6.49
CA MET A 41 -1.17 -4.98 5.23
C MET A 41 -2.40 -5.42 4.44
N ILE A 42 -3.36 -6.08 5.09
CA ILE A 42 -4.60 -6.54 4.46
C ILE A 42 -5.40 -5.34 3.91
N GLY A 43 -5.51 -4.27 4.69
CA GLY A 43 -6.19 -3.05 4.28
C GLY A 43 -5.56 -2.42 3.04
N LEU A 44 -4.24 -2.20 3.07
CA LEU A 44 -3.48 -1.60 1.97
C LEU A 44 -3.55 -2.45 0.70
N PHE A 45 -3.41 -3.77 0.83
CA PHE A 45 -3.54 -4.69 -0.31
C PHE A 45 -4.94 -4.65 -0.90
N THR A 46 -5.98 -4.73 -0.04
CA THR A 46 -7.39 -4.67 -0.45
C THR A 46 -7.69 -3.36 -1.18
N LEU A 47 -7.17 -2.24 -0.68
CA LEU A 47 -7.33 -0.94 -1.32
C LEU A 47 -6.61 -0.89 -2.69
N TYR A 48 -5.40 -1.43 -2.77
CA TYR A 48 -4.62 -1.47 -4.00
C TYR A 48 -5.32 -2.27 -5.11
N ILE A 49 -5.86 -3.45 -4.79
CA ILE A 49 -6.58 -4.28 -5.75
C ILE A 49 -8.02 -3.81 -6.02
N SER A 50 -8.57 -2.91 -5.18
CA SER A 50 -9.93 -2.42 -5.36
C SER A 50 -10.14 -1.78 -6.73
N LYS A 51 -11.23 -2.13 -7.39
CA LYS A 51 -11.55 -1.60 -8.72
C LYS A 51 -12.05 -0.16 -8.63
N SER A 52 -11.55 0.68 -9.53
CA SER A 52 -12.13 1.99 -9.83
C SER A 52 -13.24 1.81 -10.87
N ARG A 53 -14.29 2.63 -10.80
CA ARG A 53 -15.40 2.63 -11.79
C ARG A 53 -14.92 2.96 -13.21
N VAL A 54 -13.77 3.62 -13.33
CA VAL A 54 -13.09 3.90 -14.58
C VAL A 54 -11.98 2.84 -14.76
N GLU A 55 -12.36 1.68 -15.30
CA GLU A 55 -11.39 0.74 -15.88
C GLU A 55 -11.00 1.25 -17.27
N ASP A 56 -10.20 2.31 -17.31
CA ASP A 56 -9.32 2.52 -18.45
C ASP A 56 -8.07 1.65 -18.25
N GLU A 57 -7.57 1.04 -19.33
CA GLU A 57 -6.25 0.40 -19.35
C GLU A 57 -5.16 1.32 -18.75
N ARG A 58 -5.35 2.64 -18.91
CA ARG A 58 -4.55 3.70 -18.26
C ARG A 58 -4.50 3.55 -16.74
N SER A 59 -5.62 3.31 -16.06
CA SER A 59 -5.68 3.19 -14.60
C SER A 59 -4.90 1.95 -14.11
N SER A 60 -5.03 0.82 -14.83
CA SER A 60 -4.27 -0.40 -14.53
C SER A 60 -2.76 -0.19 -14.73
N SER A 61 -2.38 0.40 -15.86
CA SER A 61 -0.98 0.76 -16.16
C SER A 61 -0.39 1.75 -15.13
N LEU A 62 -1.20 2.72 -14.69
CA LEU A 62 -0.80 3.65 -13.62
C LEU A 62 -0.60 2.95 -12.28
N LYS A 63 -1.46 2.01 -11.89
CA LYS A 63 -1.27 1.22 -10.66
C LYS A 63 0.03 0.42 -10.71
N THR A 64 0.23 -0.35 -11.77
CA THR A 64 1.42 -1.20 -11.94
C THR A 64 2.71 -0.39 -11.98
N SER A 65 2.74 0.70 -12.74
CA SER A 65 3.93 1.57 -12.77
C SER A 65 4.18 2.26 -11.42
N SER A 66 3.13 2.63 -10.68
CA SER A 66 3.28 3.18 -9.33
C SER A 66 3.78 2.14 -8.33
N LEU A 67 3.40 0.87 -8.47
CA LEU A 67 3.94 -0.22 -7.68
C LEU A 67 5.43 -0.46 -7.95
N TYR A 68 5.88 -0.39 -9.20
CA TYR A 68 7.31 -0.48 -9.52
C TYR A 68 8.12 0.67 -8.93
N ILE A 69 7.62 1.90 -9.04
CA ILE A 69 8.25 3.07 -8.40
C ILE A 69 8.32 2.87 -6.88
N ALA A 70 7.20 2.44 -6.28
CA ALA A 70 7.14 2.21 -4.84
C ALA A 70 8.09 1.11 -4.38
N PHE A 71 8.23 0.03 -5.14
CA PHE A 71 9.16 -1.05 -4.83
C PHE A 71 10.62 -0.56 -4.83
N ILE A 72 11.01 0.20 -5.85
CA ILE A 72 12.36 0.78 -5.94
C ILE A 72 12.62 1.72 -4.76
N LEU A 73 11.66 2.60 -4.43
CA LEU A 73 11.78 3.53 -3.30
C LEU A 73 11.84 2.80 -1.97
N ALA A 74 10.93 1.86 -1.72
CA ALA A 74 10.90 1.07 -0.49
C ALA A 74 12.18 0.25 -0.31
N TYR A 75 12.71 -0.33 -1.39
CA TYR A 75 13.96 -1.09 -1.35
C TYR A 75 15.16 -0.18 -1.08
N THR A 76 15.20 1.00 -1.69
CA THR A 76 16.23 2.01 -1.42
C THR A 76 16.20 2.44 0.04
N LEU A 77 15.01 2.73 0.59
CA LEU A 77 14.83 3.06 2.01
C LEU A 77 15.25 1.91 2.93
N LYS A 78 14.93 0.67 2.56
CA LYS A 78 15.37 -0.52 3.30
C LYS A 78 16.90 -0.63 3.34
N LEU A 79 17.58 -0.43 2.21
CA LEU A 79 19.04 -0.46 2.15
C LEU A 79 19.67 0.65 3.01
N ILE A 80 19.14 1.87 2.92
CA ILE A 80 19.61 3.01 3.72
C ILE A 80 19.41 2.71 5.22
N SER A 81 18.22 2.27 5.62
CA SER A 81 17.93 1.90 7.01
C SER A 81 18.84 0.78 7.50
N SER A 82 19.05 -0.28 6.70
CA SER A 82 19.94 -1.38 7.06
C SER A 82 21.40 -0.93 7.21
N ASN A 83 21.86 -0.02 6.35
CA ASN A 83 23.22 0.51 6.41
C ASN A 83 23.42 1.44 7.62
N LEU A 84 22.43 2.28 7.93
CA LEU A 84 22.46 3.13 9.12
C LEU A 84 22.43 2.31 10.41
N PHE A 85 21.64 1.23 10.43
CA PHE A 85 21.59 0.29 11.54
C PHE A 85 22.93 -0.44 11.74
N SER A 86 23.57 -0.92 10.66
CA SER A 86 24.88 -1.59 10.76
C SER A 86 26.00 -0.69 11.27
N HIS A 87 25.88 0.63 11.07
CA HIS A 87 26.83 1.64 11.58
C HIS A 87 26.45 2.17 12.97
N GLY A 88 25.40 1.63 13.61
CA GLY A 88 24.98 2.04 14.96
C GLY A 88 24.38 3.44 15.05
N ILE A 89 24.04 4.07 13.92
CA ILE A 89 23.53 5.45 13.85
C ILE A 89 22.05 5.50 14.23
N THR A 90 21.30 4.42 13.96
CA THR A 90 19.87 4.32 14.22
C THR A 90 19.50 2.97 14.79
N GLY A 91 18.63 2.92 15.81
CA GLY A 91 18.08 1.67 16.34
C GLY A 91 16.88 1.12 15.56
N ILE A 92 16.47 1.77 14.46
CA ILE A 92 15.31 1.40 13.64
C ILE A 92 15.81 0.67 12.39
N GLN A 93 15.55 -0.62 12.31
CA GLN A 93 15.81 -1.41 11.12
C GLN A 93 14.47 -1.77 10.46
N VAL A 94 14.32 -1.46 9.17
CA VAL A 94 13.24 -2.04 8.34
C VAL A 94 13.62 -3.50 8.03
N THR A 95 13.66 -4.34 9.06
CA THR A 95 14.07 -5.75 8.97
C THR A 95 12.90 -6.65 8.61
N GLU A 96 11.74 -6.37 9.18
CA GLU A 96 10.58 -7.23 9.05
C GLU A 96 9.94 -7.04 7.67
N VAL A 97 9.66 -8.17 7.03
CA VAL A 97 9.02 -8.25 5.70
C VAL A 97 7.72 -7.45 5.70
N ASP A 98 6.99 -7.47 6.80
CA ASP A 98 5.73 -6.74 6.99
C ASP A 98 5.90 -5.23 6.82
N HIS A 99 6.92 -4.64 7.45
CA HIS A 99 7.21 -3.21 7.36
C HIS A 99 7.56 -2.80 5.92
N PHE A 100 8.30 -3.66 5.21
CA PHE A 100 8.61 -3.45 3.80
C PHE A 100 7.35 -3.50 2.91
N ILE A 101 6.44 -4.44 3.17
CA ILE A 101 5.18 -4.56 2.43
C ILE A 101 4.27 -3.35 2.69
N ILE A 102 4.13 -2.94 3.95
CA ILE A 102 3.37 -1.74 4.35
C ILE A 102 3.91 -0.51 3.63
N LEU A 103 5.24 -0.32 3.65
CA LEU A 103 5.89 0.79 2.99
C LEU A 103 5.66 0.77 1.47
N THR A 104 5.82 -0.39 0.84
CA THR A 104 5.64 -0.56 -0.61
C THR A 104 4.21 -0.24 -1.04
N PHE A 105 3.20 -0.84 -0.40
CA PHE A 105 1.80 -0.55 -0.77
C PHE A 105 1.37 0.86 -0.39
N GLY A 106 1.86 1.40 0.73
CA GLY A 106 1.61 2.78 1.13
C GLY A 106 2.10 3.77 0.08
N ILE A 107 3.38 3.66 -0.33
CA ILE A 107 3.95 4.50 -1.39
C ILE A 107 3.21 4.26 -2.71
N ALA A 108 2.93 3.00 -3.08
CA ALA A 108 2.25 2.69 -4.35
C ALA A 108 0.88 3.35 -4.44
N LEU A 109 0.09 3.32 -3.36
CA LEU A 109 -1.23 3.95 -3.30
C LEU A 109 -1.15 5.47 -3.33
N ILE A 110 -0.21 6.06 -2.59
CA ILE A 110 0.05 7.51 -2.60
C ILE A 110 0.43 7.96 -4.01
N THR A 111 1.42 7.31 -4.63
CA THR A 111 1.87 7.63 -5.98
C THR A 111 0.77 7.41 -7.01
N TYR A 112 0.00 6.33 -6.90
CA TYR A 112 -1.13 6.06 -7.78
C TYR A 112 -2.17 7.18 -7.71
N TYR A 113 -2.64 7.55 -6.51
CA TYR A 113 -3.67 8.58 -6.37
C TYR A 113 -3.16 9.97 -6.74
N ILE A 114 -1.91 10.31 -6.42
CA ILE A 114 -1.29 11.56 -6.89
C ILE A 114 -1.33 11.61 -8.42
N ARG A 115 -0.88 10.55 -9.10
CA ARG A 115 -0.85 10.50 -10.57
C ARG A 115 -2.24 10.42 -11.18
N LEU A 116 -3.20 9.78 -10.51
CA LEU A 116 -4.57 9.66 -11.00
C LEU A 116 -5.30 11.02 -10.98
N TYR A 117 -5.11 11.83 -9.93
CA TYR A 117 -5.83 13.09 -9.76
C TYR A 117 -5.06 14.34 -10.22
N PHE A 118 -3.72 14.30 -10.17
CA PHE A 118 -2.87 15.45 -10.51
C PHE A 118 -1.96 15.20 -11.72
N GLY A 119 -1.83 13.96 -12.19
CA GLY A 119 -1.11 13.65 -13.42
C GLY A 119 -1.97 13.99 -14.63
N LYS A 120 -1.60 15.05 -15.36
CA LYS A 120 -2.14 15.31 -16.71
C LYS A 120 -1.78 14.13 -17.62
#